data_AF-A0A1U7CJS9-F1
#
_entry.id   AF-A0A1U7CJS9-F1
#
_cell.length_a   1.000
_cell.length_b   1.000
_cell.length_c   1.000
_cell.angle_alpha   90.00
_cell.angle_beta   90.00
_cell.angle_gamma   90.00
#
_symmetry.space_group_name_H-M   'P 1'
#
loop_
_entity.id
_entity.type
_entity.pdbx_description
1 polymer ?
#
loop_
_entity_poly.entity_id
_entity_poly.type
_entity_poly.pdbx_seq_one_letter_code
_entity_poly.pdbx_strand_id
1 'polypeptide(L)'
;MNSEITIVSGLPRSGTSLMMQMLAQGGVEVVTDNLRTSDIDNPRGYYEFEQVKKIKEDASWLPDTRGKGFKMVSQLLYELPPSETYRIVFMRREFEEMLASQEKMLERLGRPAAPRDEIQRAFTAHLDRLFAWLKEQPNMNVLFVRYQDLVANPREQAEQVNAFFGGRLDVDKMAAAVDPSLYRNRKADDATSP
;
A
#
# COMPACT_ATOMS: atom_id res chain seq x y z
N MET A 1 -20.65 11.71 10.51
CA MET A 1 -20.01 10.37 10.36
C MET A 1 -19.02 10.47 9.21
N ASN A 2 -17.83 9.88 9.34
CA ASN A 2 -16.79 10.00 8.31
C ASN A 2 -17.18 9.15 7.10
N SER A 3 -17.68 9.77 6.04
CA SER A 3 -18.21 9.09 4.85
C SER A 3 -17.14 8.70 3.82
N GLU A 4 -15.89 9.10 4.04
CA GLU A 4 -14.79 8.85 3.11
C GLU A 4 -14.37 7.38 3.12
N ILE A 5 -14.12 6.84 1.93
CA ILE A 5 -13.58 5.49 1.74
C ILE A 5 -12.06 5.59 1.80
N THR A 6 -11.43 4.83 2.69
CA THR A 6 -9.97 4.80 2.80
C THR A 6 -9.40 3.73 1.87
N ILE A 7 -8.39 4.09 1.08
CA ILE A 7 -7.71 3.18 0.16
C ILE A 7 -6.20 3.23 0.42
N VAL A 8 -5.60 2.08 0.71
CA VAL A 8 -4.14 1.94 0.67
C VAL A 8 -3.76 1.44 -0.71
N SER A 9 -2.98 2.23 -1.44
CA SER A 9 -2.60 1.92 -2.82
C SER A 9 -1.10 2.05 -3.06
N GLY A 10 -0.64 1.53 -4.19
CA GLY A 10 0.75 1.50 -4.58
C GLY A 10 0.99 0.45 -5.66
N LEU A 11 2.22 0.41 -6.18
CA LEU A 11 2.67 -0.72 -6.99
C LEU A 11 2.73 -2.01 -6.15
N PRO A 12 2.69 -3.19 -6.76
CA PRO A 12 3.01 -4.44 -6.07
C PRO A 12 4.32 -4.31 -5.29
N ARG A 13 4.39 -4.92 -4.10
CA ARG A 13 5.61 -4.94 -3.24
C ARG A 13 6.09 -3.58 -2.70
N SER A 14 5.27 -2.53 -2.79
CA SER A 14 5.57 -1.18 -2.27
C SER A 14 5.35 -0.99 -0.76
N GLY A 15 4.87 -2.01 -0.03
CA GLY A 15 4.61 -1.92 1.40
C GLY A 15 3.17 -1.60 1.79
N THR A 16 2.21 -1.72 0.86
CA THR A 16 0.77 -1.52 1.13
C THR A 16 0.21 -2.41 2.22
N SER A 17 0.68 -3.66 2.35
CA SER A 17 0.27 -4.55 3.44
C SER A 17 0.73 -4.07 4.81
N LEU A 18 1.94 -3.51 4.92
CA LEU A 18 2.42 -2.92 6.17
C LEU A 18 1.57 -1.70 6.55
N MET A 19 1.27 -0.83 5.58
CA MET A 19 0.40 0.33 5.83
C MET A 19 -1.02 -0.09 6.24
N MET A 20 -1.60 -1.13 5.64
CA MET A 20 -2.88 -1.69 6.09
C MET A 20 -2.82 -2.19 7.55
N GLN A 21 -1.73 -2.85 7.94
CA GLN A 21 -1.52 -3.27 9.34
C GLN A 21 -1.43 -2.08 10.29
N MET A 22 -0.68 -1.04 9.91
CA MET A 22 -0.59 0.19 10.68
C MET A 22 -1.98 0.79 10.88
N LEU A 23 -2.71 1.07 9.79
CA LEU A 23 -4.04 1.66 9.88
C LEU A 23 -5.02 0.84 10.74
N ALA A 24 -5.01 -0.49 10.59
CA ALA A 24 -5.84 -1.37 11.41
C ALA A 24 -5.50 -1.26 12.91
N GLN A 25 -4.21 -1.30 13.26
CA GLN A 25 -3.76 -1.14 14.65
C GLN A 25 -4.02 0.28 15.19
N GLY A 26 -3.97 1.28 14.31
CA GLY A 26 -4.30 2.68 14.60
C GLY A 26 -5.79 2.95 14.78
N GLY A 27 -6.67 1.97 14.54
CA GLY A 27 -8.11 2.07 14.76
C GLY A 27 -8.96 2.29 13.50
N VAL A 28 -8.41 2.15 12.30
CA VAL A 28 -9.20 2.10 11.06
C VAL A 28 -9.86 0.73 10.93
N GLU A 29 -11.18 0.69 10.78
CA GLU A 29 -11.87 -0.54 10.41
C GLU A 29 -11.46 -0.93 8.98
N VAL A 30 -10.90 -2.14 8.81
CA VAL A 30 -10.44 -2.61 7.50
C VAL A 30 -11.42 -3.60 6.89
N VAL A 31 -11.62 -3.51 5.58
CA VAL A 31 -12.35 -4.49 4.79
C VAL A 31 -11.35 -5.49 4.22
N THR A 32 -11.56 -6.76 4.55
CA THR A 32 -10.83 -7.89 4.01
C THR A 32 -11.84 -9.01 3.76
N ASP A 33 -11.57 -9.88 2.80
CA ASP A 33 -12.41 -11.03 2.51
C ASP A 33 -12.11 -12.23 3.42
N ASN A 34 -11.14 -12.12 4.35
CA ASN A 34 -10.74 -13.16 5.31
C ASN A 34 -10.42 -14.54 4.67
N LEU A 35 -10.17 -14.57 3.36
CA LEU A 35 -10.01 -15.82 2.59
C LEU A 35 -8.63 -16.46 2.76
N ARG A 36 -7.63 -15.75 3.30
CA ARG A 36 -6.27 -16.25 3.48
C ARG A 36 -5.82 -16.11 4.94
N THR A 37 -5.53 -17.24 5.57
CA THR A 37 -4.86 -17.32 6.86
C THR A 37 -3.37 -16.91 6.73
N SER A 38 -2.77 -16.44 7.83
CA SER A 38 -1.37 -16.03 7.93
C SER A 38 -0.39 -17.11 7.46
N ASP A 39 0.72 -16.71 6.82
CA ASP A 39 1.83 -17.60 6.44
C ASP A 39 3.21 -17.02 6.83
N ILE A 40 4.28 -17.74 6.48
CA ILE A 40 5.67 -17.41 6.85
C ILE A 40 6.12 -16.06 6.26
N ASP A 41 5.59 -15.68 5.09
CA ASP A 41 5.91 -14.42 4.42
C ASP A 41 5.12 -13.23 4.99
N ASN A 42 3.96 -13.50 5.60
CA ASN A 42 3.14 -12.50 6.28
C ASN A 42 2.40 -13.10 7.49
N PRO A 43 3.07 -13.22 8.65
CA PRO A 43 2.53 -13.87 9.85
C PRO A 43 1.33 -13.12 10.45
N ARG A 44 1.00 -11.92 9.97
CA ARG A 44 -0.12 -11.09 10.44
C ARG A 44 -1.37 -11.16 9.54
N GLY A 45 -1.39 -12.06 8.56
CA GLY A 45 -2.55 -12.28 7.69
C GLY A 45 -2.63 -11.31 6.51
N TYR A 46 -3.50 -11.64 5.56
CA TYR A 46 -3.62 -10.93 4.29
C TYR A 46 -4.80 -9.97 4.30
N TYR A 47 -4.51 -8.69 4.06
CA TYR A 47 -5.52 -7.66 3.79
C TYR A 47 -5.90 -7.62 2.30
N GLU A 48 -6.04 -8.80 1.67
CA GLU A 48 -6.62 -8.86 0.34
C GLU A 48 -8.12 -8.55 0.45
N PHE A 49 -8.67 -8.05 -0.65
CA PHE A 49 -10.11 -7.91 -0.83
C PHE A 49 -10.38 -8.11 -2.32
N GLU A 50 -10.57 -9.37 -2.73
CA GLU A 50 -10.61 -9.79 -4.14
C GLU A 50 -11.69 -9.06 -4.95
N GLN A 51 -12.75 -8.59 -4.28
CA GLN A 51 -13.82 -7.82 -4.91
C GLN A 51 -13.31 -6.54 -5.58
N VAL A 52 -12.21 -5.94 -5.10
CA VAL A 52 -11.59 -4.75 -5.74
C VAL A 52 -11.17 -5.01 -7.18
N LYS A 53 -10.83 -6.26 -7.54
CA LYS A 53 -10.40 -6.60 -8.90
C LYS A 53 -11.52 -6.53 -9.92
N LYS A 54 -12.77 -6.53 -9.46
CA LYS A 54 -13.97 -6.45 -10.28
C LYS A 54 -14.61 -5.05 -10.26
N ILE A 55 -13.89 -4.04 -9.79
CA ILE A 55 -14.43 -2.68 -9.60
C ILE A 55 -14.96 -2.08 -10.90
N LYS A 56 -14.33 -2.42 -12.03
CA LYS A 56 -14.74 -1.95 -13.36
C LYS A 56 -16.09 -2.51 -13.78
N GLU A 57 -16.35 -3.77 -13.43
CA GLU A 57 -17.59 -4.47 -13.73
C GLU A 57 -18.70 -4.17 -12.71
N ASP A 58 -18.34 -4.06 -11.44
CA ASP A 58 -19.28 -3.86 -10.33
C ASP A 58 -18.65 -3.04 -9.19
N ALA A 59 -19.21 -1.85 -8.98
CA ALA A 59 -18.85 -0.92 -7.90
C ALA A 59 -19.93 -0.83 -6.80
N SER A 60 -20.98 -1.67 -6.83
CA SER A 60 -22.13 -1.59 -5.92
C SER A 60 -21.79 -1.80 -4.45
N TRP A 61 -20.64 -2.40 -4.15
CA TRP A 61 -20.14 -2.68 -2.81
C TRP A 61 -19.39 -1.50 -2.17
N LEU A 62 -18.94 -0.51 -2.95
CA LEU A 62 -18.18 0.63 -2.43
C LEU A 62 -18.93 1.40 -1.33
N PRO A 63 -20.24 1.68 -1.45
CA PRO A 63 -21.01 2.36 -0.39
C PRO A 63 -20.92 1.68 0.98
N ASP A 64 -20.82 0.34 1.03
CA ASP A 64 -20.73 -0.43 2.27
C ASP A 64 -19.35 -0.32 2.96
N THR A 65 -18.37 0.25 2.26
CA THR A 65 -17.00 0.48 2.75
C THR A 65 -16.76 1.90 3.25
N ARG A 66 -17.78 2.76 3.24
CA ARG A 66 -17.66 4.12 3.78
C ARG A 66 -17.21 4.10 5.25
N GLY A 67 -16.20 4.92 5.56
CA GLY A 67 -15.57 4.94 6.88
C GLY A 67 -14.57 3.81 7.14
N LYS A 68 -14.42 2.86 6.22
CA LYS A 68 -13.52 1.71 6.30
C LYS A 68 -12.35 1.85 5.32
N GLY A 69 -11.34 1.00 5.50
CA GLY A 69 -10.12 0.96 4.68
C GLY A 69 -9.92 -0.36 3.96
N PHE A 70 -9.50 -0.34 2.70
CA PHE A 70 -9.05 -1.54 1.99
C PHE A 70 -7.84 -1.27 1.09
N LYS A 71 -7.21 -2.35 0.64
CA LYS A 71 -6.07 -2.30 -0.26
C LYS A 71 -6.51 -2.42 -1.71
N MET A 72 -5.96 -1.58 -2.59
CA MET A 72 -6.21 -1.66 -4.03
C MET A 72 -4.92 -1.32 -4.80
N VAL A 73 -4.59 -2.10 -5.83
CA VAL A 73 -3.41 -1.79 -6.67
C VAL A 73 -3.63 -0.50 -7.46
N SER A 74 -2.55 0.23 -7.71
CA SER A 74 -2.60 1.59 -8.26
C SER A 74 -3.31 1.72 -9.61
N GLN A 75 -3.31 0.67 -10.44
CA GLN A 75 -4.02 0.66 -11.72
C GLN A 75 -5.55 0.72 -11.57
N LEU A 76 -6.10 0.16 -10.49
CA LEU A 76 -7.56 0.11 -10.30
C LEU A 76 -8.13 1.44 -9.77
N LEU A 77 -7.28 2.40 -9.38
CA LEU A 77 -7.73 3.72 -8.95
C LEU A 77 -8.47 4.47 -10.07
N TYR A 78 -8.11 4.23 -11.34
CA TYR A 78 -8.79 4.81 -12.49
C TYR A 78 -10.26 4.37 -12.64
N GLU A 79 -10.61 3.23 -12.05
CA GLU A 79 -11.93 2.63 -12.19
C GLU A 79 -12.86 3.01 -11.01
N LEU A 80 -12.38 3.81 -10.05
CA LEU A 80 -13.18 4.29 -8.93
C LEU A 80 -14.20 5.34 -9.39
N PRO A 81 -15.50 5.18 -9.07
CA PRO A 81 -16.53 6.13 -9.49
C PRO A 81 -16.36 7.49 -8.81
N PRO A 82 -16.67 8.60 -9.50
CA PRO A 82 -16.57 9.95 -8.94
C PRO A 82 -17.67 10.29 -7.92
N SER A 83 -18.65 9.39 -7.72
CA SER A 83 -19.77 9.57 -6.80
C SER A 83 -19.41 9.38 -5.32
N GLU A 84 -18.20 8.92 -5.02
CA GLU A 84 -17.69 8.76 -3.66
C GLU A 84 -16.46 9.65 -3.42
N THR A 85 -16.13 9.87 -2.15
CA THR A 85 -14.91 10.57 -1.74
C THR A 85 -13.91 9.59 -1.16
N TYR A 86 -12.66 9.71 -1.62
CA TYR A 86 -11.60 8.77 -1.30
C TYR A 86 -10.47 9.46 -0.53
N ARG A 87 -10.01 8.79 0.52
CA ARG A 87 -8.77 9.10 1.22
C ARG A 87 -7.74 8.03 0.88
N ILE A 88 -6.74 8.40 0.11
CA ILE A 88 -5.75 7.46 -0.44
C ILE A 88 -4.42 7.62 0.29
N VAL A 89 -3.92 6.55 0.89
CA VAL A 89 -2.51 6.46 1.33
C VAL A 89 -1.74 5.70 0.25
N PHE A 90 -0.95 6.43 -0.53
CA PHE A 90 -0.20 5.89 -1.67
C PHE A 90 1.24 5.56 -1.26
N MET A 91 1.54 4.26 -1.18
CA MET A 91 2.85 3.73 -0.88
C MET A 91 3.78 3.78 -2.08
N ARG A 92 4.97 4.33 -1.87
CA ARG A 92 6.07 4.38 -2.84
C ARG A 92 7.26 3.61 -2.30
N ARG A 93 7.99 2.94 -3.20
CA ARG A 93 9.23 2.25 -2.88
C ARG A 93 10.18 2.36 -4.06
N GLU A 94 11.46 2.53 -3.77
CA GLU A 94 12.52 2.49 -4.79
C GLU A 94 12.43 1.23 -5.66
N PHE A 95 12.58 1.42 -6.97
CA PHE A 95 12.38 0.37 -7.97
C PHE A 95 13.29 -0.83 -7.75
N GLU A 96 14.58 -0.60 -7.47
CA GLU A 96 15.55 -1.68 -7.23
C GLU A 96 15.12 -2.60 -6.08
N GLU A 97 14.70 -2.02 -4.95
CA GLU A 97 14.22 -2.81 -3.81
C GLU A 97 12.92 -3.55 -4.12
N MET A 98 12.00 -2.89 -4.82
CA MET A 98 10.71 -3.46 -5.19
C MET A 98 10.90 -4.64 -6.16
N LEU A 99 11.76 -4.50 -7.17
CA LEU A 99 12.11 -5.55 -8.12
C LEU A 99 12.80 -6.73 -7.44
N ALA A 100 13.76 -6.48 -6.55
CA ALA A 100 14.41 -7.54 -5.78
C ALA A 100 13.40 -8.31 -4.89
N SER A 101 12.44 -7.61 -4.29
CA SER A 101 11.35 -8.24 -3.52
C SER A 101 10.40 -9.05 -4.40
N GLN A 102 10.13 -8.58 -5.62
CA GLN A 102 9.29 -9.25 -6.60
C GLN A 102 9.94 -10.54 -7.11
N GLU A 103 11.24 -10.50 -7.43
CA GLU A 103 12.01 -11.65 -7.91
C GLU A 103 12.09 -12.77 -6.87
N LYS A 104 12.42 -12.43 -5.62
CA LYS A 104 12.43 -13.43 -4.51
C LYS A 104 11.08 -14.10 -4.33
N MET A 105 9.99 -13.35 -4.49
CA MET A 105 8.64 -13.90 -4.41
C MET A 105 8.34 -14.83 -5.60
N LEU A 106 8.72 -14.45 -6.83
CA LEU A 106 8.52 -15.27 -8.03
C LEU A 106 9.35 -16.55 -8.00
N GLU A 107 10.59 -16.49 -7.54
CA GLU A 107 11.48 -17.64 -7.34
C GLU A 107 10.83 -18.68 -6.41
N ARG A 108 10.30 -18.26 -5.26
CA ARG A 108 9.58 -19.16 -4.33
C ARG A 108 8.32 -19.77 -4.95
N LEU A 109 7.68 -19.08 -5.88
CA LEU A 109 6.49 -19.56 -6.59
C LEU A 109 6.83 -20.39 -7.84
N GLY A 110 8.12 -20.60 -8.15
CA GLY A 110 8.55 -21.28 -9.36
C GLY A 110 8.14 -20.57 -10.65
N ARG A 111 8.01 -19.24 -10.62
CA ARG A 111 7.58 -18.42 -11.75
C ARG A 111 8.74 -17.58 -12.31
N PRO A 112 8.83 -17.40 -13.63
CA PRO A 112 9.86 -16.55 -14.22
C PRO A 112 9.60 -15.07 -13.90
N ALA A 113 10.67 -14.31 -13.70
CA ALA A 113 10.63 -12.86 -13.67
C ALA A 113 10.79 -12.28 -15.09
N ALA A 114 10.04 -11.21 -15.38
CA ALA A 114 10.26 -10.44 -16.61
C ALA A 114 11.52 -9.56 -16.48
N PRO A 115 12.09 -9.05 -17.59
CA PRO A 115 13.28 -8.21 -17.55
C PRO A 115 13.08 -6.96 -16.68
N ARG A 116 14.05 -6.67 -15.80
CA ARG A 116 13.98 -5.55 -14.84
C ARG A 116 13.75 -4.20 -15.51
N ASP A 117 14.44 -3.95 -16.62
CA ASP A 117 14.37 -2.70 -17.37
C ASP A 117 12.98 -2.49 -17.99
N GLU A 118 12.36 -3.54 -18.52
CA GLU A 118 10.99 -3.51 -19.03
C GLU A 118 9.98 -3.19 -17.94
N ILE A 119 10.07 -3.90 -16.79
CA ILE A 119 9.19 -3.68 -15.65
C ILE A 119 9.34 -2.24 -15.13
N GLN A 120 10.57 -1.78 -14.96
CA GLN A 120 10.85 -0.43 -14.45
C GLN A 120 10.33 0.66 -15.38
N ARG A 121 10.55 0.54 -16.70
CA ARG A 121 10.00 1.48 -17.69
C ARG A 121 8.47 1.52 -17.63
N ALA A 122 7.82 0.35 -17.63
CA ALA A 122 6.37 0.25 -17.61
C ALA A 122 5.76 0.86 -16.34
N PHE A 123 6.33 0.55 -15.17
CA PHE A 123 5.86 1.10 -13.92
C PHE A 123 6.14 2.59 -13.76
N THR A 124 7.27 3.10 -14.26
CA THR A 124 7.57 4.54 -14.26
C THR A 124 6.53 5.28 -15.09
N ALA A 125 6.31 4.86 -16.34
CA ALA A 125 5.32 5.46 -17.22
C ALA A 125 3.89 5.37 -16.64
N HIS A 126 3.56 4.28 -15.94
CA HIS A 126 2.29 4.16 -15.22
C HIS A 126 2.17 5.18 -14.08
N LEU A 127 3.17 5.26 -13.20
CA LEU A 127 3.13 6.18 -12.06
C LEU A 127 3.09 7.65 -12.48
N ASP A 128 3.83 8.03 -13.52
CA ASP A 128 3.82 9.40 -14.03
C ASP A 128 2.42 9.82 -14.50
N ARG A 129 1.78 8.95 -15.29
CA ARG A 129 0.39 9.19 -15.75
C ARG A 129 -0.60 9.18 -14.60
N LEU A 130 -0.46 8.26 -13.64
CA LEU A 130 -1.35 8.17 -12.50
C LEU A 130 -1.26 9.40 -11.61
N PHE A 131 -0.05 9.88 -11.32
CA PHE A 131 0.13 11.04 -10.46
C PHE A 131 -0.30 12.34 -11.13
N ALA A 132 -0.17 12.46 -12.46
CA ALA A 132 -0.77 13.56 -13.20
C ALA A 132 -2.31 13.51 -13.09
N TRP A 133 -2.90 12.35 -13.36
CA TRP A 133 -4.36 12.17 -13.29
C TRP A 133 -4.94 12.38 -11.89
N LEU A 134 -4.29 11.88 -10.82
CA LEU A 134 -4.75 12.04 -9.43
C LEU A 134 -4.87 13.50 -9.00
N LYS A 135 -3.99 14.39 -9.52
CA LYS A 135 -4.05 15.84 -9.22
C LYS A 135 -5.31 16.50 -9.76
N GLU A 136 -5.92 15.90 -10.77
CA GLU A 136 -7.14 16.41 -11.43
C GLU A 136 -8.41 15.88 -10.77
N GLN A 137 -8.32 14.98 -9.78
CA GLN A 137 -9.48 14.35 -9.15
C GLN A 137 -9.90 15.07 -7.85
N PRO A 138 -10.95 15.89 -7.84
CA PRO A 138 -11.35 16.66 -6.66
C PRO A 138 -11.91 15.79 -5.52
N ASN A 139 -12.36 14.58 -5.82
CA ASN A 139 -12.92 13.63 -4.87
C ASN A 139 -11.87 12.65 -4.29
N MET A 140 -10.59 12.80 -4.66
CA MET A 140 -9.51 11.94 -4.19
C MET A 140 -8.44 12.76 -3.46
N ASN A 141 -8.36 12.60 -2.15
CA ASN A 141 -7.28 13.16 -1.35
C ASN A 141 -6.17 12.12 -1.18
N VAL A 142 -4.91 12.49 -1.45
CA VAL A 142 -3.79 11.53 -1.52
C VAL A 142 -2.65 11.95 -0.61
N LEU A 143 -2.24 11.05 0.29
CA LEU A 143 -0.99 11.13 1.04
C LEU A 143 0.02 10.16 0.42
N PHE A 144 1.19 10.66 0.04
CA PHE A 144 2.29 9.82 -0.43
C PHE A 144 3.22 9.45 0.73
N VAL A 145 3.49 8.15 0.89
CA VAL A 145 4.39 7.63 1.93
C VAL A 145 5.47 6.79 1.27
N ARG A 146 6.74 7.09 1.56
CA ARG A 146 7.86 6.26 1.10
C ARG A 146 8.09 5.13 2.09
N TYR A 147 8.21 3.90 1.58
CA TYR A 147 8.44 2.71 2.37
C TYR A 147 9.74 2.80 3.18
N GLN A 148 10.80 3.36 2.60
CA GLN A 148 12.07 3.58 3.28
C GLN A 148 11.92 4.46 4.53
N ASP A 149 11.18 5.57 4.42
CA ASP A 149 10.93 6.47 5.55
C ASP A 149 10.04 5.81 6.60
N LEU A 150 9.05 5.04 6.15
CA LEU A 150 8.15 4.28 7.04
C LEU A 150 8.90 3.30 7.92
N VAL A 151 9.91 2.63 7.36
CA VAL A 151 10.70 1.68 8.13
C VAL A 151 11.76 2.38 8.99
N ALA A 152 12.38 3.44 8.47
CA ALA A 152 13.41 4.18 9.21
C ALA A 152 12.84 4.95 10.39
N ASN A 153 11.71 5.65 10.20
CA ASN A 153 11.08 6.55 11.16
C ASN A 153 9.58 6.25 11.30
N PRO A 154 9.20 5.07 11.82
CA PRO A 154 7.80 4.61 11.83
C PRO A 154 6.87 5.54 12.61
N ARG A 155 7.35 6.14 13.71
CA ARG A 155 6.57 7.09 14.50
C ARG A 155 6.26 8.37 13.71
N GLU A 156 7.26 8.97 13.09
CA GLU A 156 7.09 10.21 12.31
C GLU A 156 6.08 9.99 11.16
N GLN A 157 6.20 8.86 10.46
CA GLN A 157 5.29 8.52 9.39
C GLN A 157 3.87 8.20 9.91
N ALA A 158 3.75 7.56 11.08
CA ALA A 158 2.47 7.36 11.75
C ALA A 158 1.81 8.69 12.17
N GLU A 159 2.58 9.70 12.60
CA GLU A 159 2.08 11.04 12.90
C GLU A 159 1.56 11.76 11.64
N GLN A 160 2.29 11.67 10.52
CA GLN A 160 1.84 12.21 9.22
C GLN A 160 0.54 11.55 8.75
N VAL A 161 0.47 10.22 8.84
CA VAL A 161 -0.76 9.46 8.54
C VAL A 161 -1.87 9.89 9.50
N ASN A 162 -1.62 10.01 10.80
CA ASN A 162 -2.66 10.45 11.74
C ASN A 162 -3.19 11.85 11.41
N ALA A 163 -2.31 12.81 11.10
CA ALA A 163 -2.69 14.15 10.69
C ALA A 163 -3.58 14.12 9.44
N PHE A 164 -3.23 13.29 8.45
CA PHE A 164 -4.04 13.08 7.26
C PHE A 164 -5.42 12.47 7.55
N PHE A 165 -5.55 11.72 8.65
CA PHE A 165 -6.82 11.17 9.13
C PHE A 165 -7.57 12.08 10.12
N GLY A 166 -7.08 13.31 10.34
CA GLY A 166 -7.71 14.29 11.23
C GLY A 166 -7.36 14.09 12.71
N GLY A 167 -6.26 13.40 13.03
CA GLY A 167 -5.72 13.30 14.38
C GLY A 167 -6.39 12.25 15.28
N ARG A 168 -7.18 11.33 14.71
CA ARG A 168 -8.01 10.37 15.45
C ARG A 168 -7.41 8.96 15.61
N LEU A 169 -6.28 8.69 14.97
CA LEU A 169 -5.63 7.38 14.99
C LEU A 169 -4.63 7.27 16.14
N ASP A 170 -4.42 6.04 16.61
CA ASP A 170 -3.44 5.71 17.65
C ASP A 170 -2.03 5.58 17.03
N VAL A 171 -1.25 6.66 17.12
CA VAL A 171 0.11 6.75 16.56
C VAL A 171 1.04 5.68 17.12
N ASP A 172 0.96 5.40 18.42
CA ASP A 172 1.85 4.45 19.09
C ASP A 172 1.58 3.02 18.59
N LYS A 173 0.30 2.64 18.46
CA LYS A 173 -0.08 1.36 17.87
C LYS A 173 0.27 1.25 16.40
N MET A 174 0.09 2.32 15.61
CA MET A 174 0.52 2.32 14.21
C MET A 174 2.03 2.07 14.10
N ALA A 175 2.83 2.80 14.87
CA ALA A 175 4.29 2.66 14.84
C ALA A 175 4.74 1.25 15.27
N ALA A 176 4.09 0.65 16.27
CA ALA A 176 4.38 -0.71 16.74
C ALA A 176 4.09 -1.80 15.70
N ALA A 177 3.30 -1.50 14.66
CA ALA A 177 3.08 -2.43 13.55
C ALA A 177 4.33 -2.58 12.66
N VAL A 178 5.28 -1.66 12.70
CA VAL A 178 6.52 -1.77 11.92
C VAL A 178 7.51 -2.66 12.67
N ASP A 179 7.77 -3.85 12.15
CA ASP A 179 8.82 -4.73 12.65
C ASP A 179 10.11 -4.50 11.86
N PRO A 180 11.16 -3.90 12.46
CA PRO A 180 12.42 -3.63 11.78
C PRO A 180 13.11 -4.90 11.28
N SER A 181 12.86 -6.06 11.92
CA SER A 181 13.48 -7.33 11.57
C SER A 181 12.96 -7.92 10.24
N LEU A 182 11.81 -7.47 9.76
CA LEU A 182 11.27 -7.84 8.44
C LEU A 182 11.89 -7.02 7.30
N TYR A 183 12.61 -5.94 7.60
CA TYR A 183 13.33 -5.12 6.62
C TYR A 183 14.78 -5.61 6.41
N ARG A 184 14.95 -6.92 6.19
CA ARG A 184 16.28 -7.56 6.00
C ARG A 184 16.84 -7.46 4.58
N ASN A 185 16.04 -7.06 3.59
CA ASN A 185 16.51 -6.90 2.21
C ASN A 185 16.96 -5.45 1.97
N ARG A 186 17.99 -4.98 2.68
CA ARG A 186 18.83 -3.91 2.15
C ARG A 186 19.70 -4.48 1.03
N LYS A 187 20.14 -3.63 0.10
CA LYS A 187 21.41 -3.88 -0.59
C LYS A 187 22.42 -4.22 0.50
N ALA A 188 23.17 -5.30 0.33
CA ALA A 188 24.33 -5.53 1.17
C ALA A 188 25.13 -4.23 1.20
N ASP A 189 25.36 -3.70 2.40
CA ASP A 189 26.42 -2.73 2.58
C ASP A 189 27.69 -3.46 2.16
N ASP A 190 28.19 -3.16 0.96
CA ASP A 190 29.60 -3.37 0.61
C ASP A 190 30.42 -2.44 1.53
N ALA A 191 30.47 -2.79 2.81
CA ALA A 191 31.50 -2.34 3.71
C ALA A 191 32.75 -3.19 3.42
N THR A 192 33.35 -2.93 2.25
CA THR A 192 34.78 -3.15 2.10
C THR A 192 35.48 -2.01 2.83
N SER A 193 36.21 -2.35 3.88
CA SER A 193 37.19 -1.49 4.51
C SER A 193 38.16 -2.35 5.32
N PRO A 194 39.43 -1.97 5.38
CA PRO A 194 40.38 -1.74 4.29
C PRO A 194 41.28 -2.97 4.05
#